data_AF-A0A7K5HTH1-F1
#
_entry.id   AF-A0A7K5HTH1-F1
#
_cell.length_a   1.000
_cell.length_b   1.000
_cell.length_c   1.000
_cell.angle_alpha   90.00
_cell.angle_beta   90.00
_cell.angle_gamma   90.00
#
_symmetry.space_group_name_H-M   'P 1'
#
loop_
_entity.id
_entity.type
_entity.pdbx_description
1 polymer ?
#
loop_
_entity_poly.entity_id
_entity_poly.type
_entity_poly.pdbx_seq_one_letter_code
_entity_poly.pdbx_strand_id
1 'polypeptide(L)'
;AEVFHQLSQALAVLIDGAARAAYDKVRKAKKQAAERTRKLDEKRKKVKLDLEAREREAQAHESEEEEIGLTRSLEQEIIRLREEGSRQLEEQQRLIREQIREQIRLEREQHIQGTQERNGAGGKVTPKLKLKWKCGKEDETRGGYSKDVLLRILQKYGDVLNLVISSRKTGSAIVEFATVKAAEMAVKNEVGLTNNPLKISWLEGQPCNHPSTVPPNSTTRPRTSQASVVSERDYESLVMMRMRQAAERQQLIEQLRREEEEESHT
;
A
#
# COMPACT_ATOMS: atom_id res chain seq x y z
N ALA A 1 84.84 -19.64 -47.56
CA ALA A 1 85.93 -20.57 -47.18
C ALA A 1 85.69 -21.25 -45.81
N GLU A 2 84.98 -20.62 -44.86
CA GLU A 2 84.79 -21.14 -43.49
C GLU A 2 84.04 -22.48 -43.40
N VAL A 3 82.98 -22.67 -44.19
CA VAL A 3 82.20 -23.93 -44.18
C VAL A 3 83.05 -25.14 -44.56
N PHE A 4 83.92 -24.99 -45.58
CA PHE A 4 84.85 -26.05 -45.96
C PHE A 4 85.81 -26.38 -44.82
N HIS A 5 86.35 -25.37 -44.13
CA HIS A 5 87.22 -25.58 -42.98
C HIS A 5 86.51 -26.30 -41.82
N GLN A 6 85.27 -25.93 -41.49
CA GLN A 6 84.46 -26.61 -40.48
C GLN A 6 84.17 -28.07 -40.86
N LEU A 7 83.85 -28.33 -42.14
CA LEU A 7 83.62 -29.68 -42.64
C LEU A 7 84.90 -30.53 -42.61
N SER A 8 86.06 -29.96 -42.96
CA SER A 8 87.35 -30.65 -42.85
C SER A 8 87.69 -31.00 -41.40
N GLN A 9 87.44 -30.09 -40.45
CA GLN A 9 87.63 -30.37 -39.02
C GLN A 9 86.66 -31.44 -38.51
N ALA A 10 85.38 -31.36 -38.87
CA ALA A 10 84.38 -32.35 -38.50
C ALA A 10 84.74 -33.74 -39.06
N LEU A 11 85.19 -33.79 -40.32
CA LEU A 11 85.66 -35.02 -40.95
C LEU A 11 86.90 -35.57 -40.24
N ALA A 12 87.87 -34.74 -39.84
CA ALA A 12 89.04 -35.19 -39.09
C ALA A 12 88.67 -35.87 -37.76
N VAL A 13 87.72 -35.29 -37.01
CA VAL A 13 87.19 -35.86 -35.76
C VAL A 13 86.38 -37.13 -36.01
N LEU A 14 85.66 -37.21 -37.14
CA LEU A 14 84.88 -38.40 -37.48
C LEU A 14 85.75 -39.54 -38.00
N ILE A 15 86.86 -39.29 -38.68
CA ILE A 15 87.73 -40.36 -39.20
C ILE A 15 88.44 -41.11 -38.07
N ASP A 16 88.89 -40.42 -37.02
CA ASP A 16 89.46 -41.07 -35.85
C ASP A 16 88.39 -41.73 -34.97
N GLY A 17 88.49 -43.05 -34.80
CA GLY A 17 87.55 -43.83 -34.00
C GLY A 17 87.53 -43.42 -32.52
N ALA A 18 88.68 -43.03 -31.96
CA ALA A 18 88.77 -42.60 -30.57
C ALA A 18 88.13 -41.22 -30.36
N ALA A 19 88.45 -40.23 -31.21
CA ALA A 19 87.84 -38.91 -31.19
C ALA A 19 86.33 -38.96 -31.44
N ARG A 20 85.85 -39.77 -32.38
CA ARG A 20 84.41 -39.99 -32.62
C ARG A 20 83.71 -40.54 -31.39
N ALA A 21 84.27 -41.57 -30.75
CA ALA A 21 83.70 -42.17 -29.55
C ALA A 21 83.63 -41.18 -28.38
N ALA A 22 84.67 -40.35 -28.20
CA ALA A 22 84.70 -39.30 -27.18
C ALA A 22 83.61 -38.23 -27.44
N TYR A 23 83.47 -37.78 -28.69
CA TYR A 23 82.44 -36.82 -29.09
C TYR A 23 81.03 -37.37 -28.85
N ASP A 24 80.76 -38.62 -29.26
CA ASP A 24 79.48 -39.28 -29.04
C ASP A 24 79.16 -39.44 -27.55
N LYS A 25 80.16 -39.72 -26.72
CA LYS A 25 80.00 -39.81 -25.26
C LYS A 25 79.57 -38.48 -24.66
N VAL A 26 80.19 -37.37 -25.05
CA VAL A 26 79.82 -36.02 -24.58
C VAL A 26 78.41 -35.66 -25.02
N ARG A 27 78.05 -35.94 -26.27
CA ARG A 27 76.70 -35.66 -26.80
C ARG A 27 75.62 -36.48 -26.08
N LYS A 28 75.88 -37.77 -25.84
CA LYS A 28 74.98 -38.65 -25.06
C LYS A 28 74.85 -38.17 -23.61
N ALA A 29 75.96 -37.81 -22.97
CA ALA A 29 75.95 -37.28 -21.60
C ALA A 29 75.14 -35.98 -21.50
N LYS A 30 75.31 -35.05 -22.44
CA LYS A 30 74.54 -33.79 -22.50
C LYS A 30 73.05 -34.06 -22.69
N LYS A 31 72.67 -35.01 -23.56
CA LYS A 31 71.27 -35.41 -23.76
C LYS A 31 70.66 -36.02 -22.49
N GLN A 32 71.37 -36.94 -21.85
CA GLN A 32 70.91 -37.58 -20.61
C GLN A 32 70.80 -36.58 -19.45
N ALA A 33 71.72 -35.62 -19.34
CA ALA A 33 71.65 -34.55 -18.36
C ALA A 33 70.41 -33.67 -18.59
N ALA A 34 70.16 -33.26 -19.84
CA ALA A 34 68.97 -32.49 -20.19
C ALA A 34 67.67 -33.24 -19.87
N GLU A 35 67.60 -34.54 -20.17
CA GLU A 35 66.44 -35.38 -19.83
C GLU A 35 66.24 -35.53 -18.31
N ARG A 36 67.33 -35.64 -17.53
CA ARG A 36 67.25 -35.65 -16.06
C ARG A 36 66.71 -34.33 -15.52
N THR A 37 67.25 -33.20 -15.98
CA THR A 37 66.80 -31.86 -15.57
C THR A 37 65.33 -31.68 -15.93
N ARG A 38 64.93 -32.01 -17.16
CA ARG A 38 63.52 -31.97 -17.59
C ARG A 38 62.61 -32.79 -16.68
N LYS A 39 62.99 -34.03 -16.32
CA LYS A 39 62.20 -34.87 -15.40
C LYS A 39 62.11 -34.26 -13.99
N LEU A 40 63.18 -33.63 -13.51
CA LEU A 40 63.16 -32.93 -12.21
C LEU A 40 62.25 -31.71 -12.26
N ASP A 41 62.27 -30.95 -13.36
CA ASP A 41 61.41 -29.78 -13.56
C ASP A 41 59.94 -30.19 -13.68
N GLU A 42 59.63 -31.26 -14.41
CA GLU A 42 58.28 -31.83 -14.49
C GLU A 42 57.75 -32.24 -13.11
N LYS A 43 58.60 -32.89 -12.28
CA LYS A 43 58.24 -33.25 -10.90
C LYS A 43 58.02 -32.02 -10.02
N ARG A 44 58.92 -31.03 -10.08
CA ARG A 44 58.80 -29.78 -9.33
C ARG A 44 57.53 -29.02 -9.70
N LYS A 45 57.23 -28.94 -11.00
CA LYS A 45 56.00 -28.33 -11.52
C LYS A 45 54.76 -29.04 -11.00
N LYS A 46 54.74 -30.38 -11.01
CA LYS A 46 53.61 -31.16 -10.47
C LYS A 46 53.38 -30.89 -8.99
N VAL A 47 54.44 -30.91 -8.18
CA VAL A 47 54.34 -30.63 -6.73
C VAL A 47 53.87 -29.20 -6.48
N LYS A 48 54.39 -28.23 -7.23
CA LYS A 48 53.95 -26.84 -7.12
C LYS A 48 52.45 -26.70 -7.40
N LEU A 49 51.97 -27.28 -8.49
CA LEU A 49 50.55 -27.22 -8.86
C LEU A 49 49.65 -27.94 -7.84
N ASP A 50 50.09 -29.08 -7.29
CA ASP A 50 49.35 -29.81 -6.24
C ASP A 50 49.24 -28.99 -4.95
N LEU A 51 50.33 -28.30 -4.56
CA LEU A 51 50.33 -27.42 -3.40
C LEU A 51 49.44 -26.19 -3.63
N GLU A 52 49.56 -25.52 -4.77
CA GLU A 52 48.70 -24.37 -5.13
C GLU A 52 47.22 -24.75 -5.24
N ALA A 53 46.91 -25.98 -5.68
CA ALA A 53 45.54 -26.49 -5.70
C ALA A 53 44.99 -26.64 -4.27
N ARG A 54 45.74 -27.29 -3.38
CA ARG A 54 45.32 -27.46 -1.98
C ARG A 54 45.21 -26.14 -1.22
N GLU A 55 46.13 -25.22 -1.44
CA GLU A 55 46.08 -23.90 -0.81
C GLU A 55 44.84 -23.12 -1.26
N ARG A 56 44.53 -23.16 -2.57
CA ARG A 56 43.31 -22.55 -3.10
C ARG A 56 42.04 -23.19 -2.53
N GLU A 57 42.00 -24.50 -2.42
CA GLU A 57 40.85 -25.23 -1.84
C GLU A 57 40.66 -24.88 -0.36
N ALA A 58 41.74 -24.85 0.43
CA ALA A 58 41.69 -24.45 1.83
C ALA A 58 41.23 -22.99 1.98
N GLN A 59 41.79 -22.07 1.20
CA GLN A 59 41.41 -20.66 1.23
C GLN A 59 39.96 -20.43 0.79
N ALA A 60 39.48 -21.19 -0.19
CA ALA A 60 38.07 -21.12 -0.61
C ALA A 60 37.15 -21.58 0.53
N HIS A 61 37.49 -22.67 1.21
CA HIS A 61 36.71 -23.16 2.35
C HIS A 61 36.66 -22.16 3.51
N GLU A 62 37.81 -21.56 3.88
CA GLU A 62 37.85 -20.52 4.91
C GLU A 62 37.00 -19.31 4.53
N SER A 63 37.09 -18.85 3.28
CA SER A 63 36.28 -17.74 2.76
C SER A 63 34.77 -18.06 2.77
N GLU A 64 34.39 -19.29 2.41
CA GLU A 64 32.99 -19.74 2.43
C GLU A 64 32.45 -19.77 3.88
N GLU A 65 33.24 -20.28 4.83
CA GLU A 65 32.87 -20.29 6.25
C GLU A 65 32.70 -18.87 6.82
N GLU A 66 33.61 -17.95 6.47
CA GLU A 66 33.50 -16.55 6.84
C GLU A 66 32.24 -15.91 6.26
N GLU A 67 31.95 -16.15 4.97
CA GLU A 67 30.74 -15.62 4.32
C GLU A 67 29.46 -16.16 4.97
N ILE A 68 29.42 -17.44 5.34
CA ILE A 68 28.31 -18.05 6.09
C ILE A 68 28.16 -17.38 7.47
N GLY A 69 29.27 -17.09 8.15
CA GLY A 69 29.25 -16.38 9.43
C GLY A 69 28.71 -14.95 9.30
N LEU A 70 29.18 -14.21 8.29
CA LEU A 70 28.76 -12.84 8.01
C LEU A 70 27.27 -12.76 7.64
N THR A 71 26.80 -13.65 6.76
CA THR A 71 25.40 -13.71 6.35
C THR A 71 24.50 -14.03 7.54
N ARG A 72 24.86 -15.00 8.38
CA ARG A 72 24.11 -15.32 9.60
C ARG A 72 24.04 -14.15 10.58
N SER A 73 25.15 -13.46 10.79
CA SER A 73 25.19 -12.26 11.65
C SER A 73 24.30 -11.14 11.11
N LEU A 74 24.33 -10.94 9.79
CA LEU A 74 23.49 -9.94 9.13
C LEU A 74 22.00 -10.28 9.24
N GLU A 75 21.64 -11.54 9.03
CA GLU A 75 20.26 -12.02 9.17
C GLU A 75 19.72 -11.80 10.59
N GLN A 76 20.53 -12.08 11.62
CA GLN A 76 20.18 -11.83 13.00
C GLN A 76 19.92 -10.34 13.27
N GLU A 77 20.78 -9.46 12.76
CA GLU A 77 20.59 -8.02 12.93
C GLU A 77 19.35 -7.52 12.17
N ILE A 78 19.07 -8.05 10.97
CA ILE A 78 17.84 -7.73 10.23
C ILE A 78 16.60 -8.15 11.02
N ILE A 79 16.59 -9.36 11.60
CA ILE A 79 15.48 -9.84 12.42
C ILE A 79 15.28 -8.91 13.61
N ARG A 80 16.35 -8.59 14.32
CA ARG A 80 16.31 -7.67 15.46
C ARG A 80 15.75 -6.30 15.08
N LEU A 81 16.24 -5.68 14.01
CA LEU A 81 15.76 -4.38 13.55
C LEU A 81 14.29 -4.43 13.10
N ARG A 82 13.85 -5.52 12.48
CA ARG A 82 12.44 -5.72 12.12
C ARG A 82 11.55 -5.84 13.34
N GLU A 83 11.98 -6.58 14.36
CA GLU A 83 11.26 -6.71 15.63
C GLU A 83 11.19 -5.37 16.38
N GLU A 84 12.31 -4.66 16.49
CA GLU A 84 12.37 -3.33 17.10
C GLU A 84 11.46 -2.34 16.35
N GLY A 85 11.49 -2.34 15.01
CA GLY A 85 10.62 -1.52 14.18
C GLY A 85 9.14 -1.88 14.31
N SER A 86 8.80 -3.17 14.36
CA SER A 86 7.42 -3.65 14.56
C SER A 86 6.88 -3.23 15.92
N ARG A 87 7.69 -3.35 16.97
CA ARG A 87 7.31 -2.97 18.33
C ARG A 87 7.03 -1.47 18.43
N GLN A 88 7.90 -0.64 17.86
CA GLN A 88 7.68 0.81 17.83
C GLN A 88 6.39 1.16 17.11
N LEU A 89 6.13 0.55 15.95
CA LEU A 89 4.90 0.79 15.20
C LEU A 89 3.66 0.38 15.99
N GLU A 90 3.69 -0.77 16.65
CA GLU A 90 2.58 -1.27 17.45
C GLU A 90 2.29 -0.36 18.65
N GLU A 91 3.33 0.12 19.34
CA GLU A 91 3.21 1.10 20.43
C GLU A 91 2.56 2.40 19.95
N GLN A 92 2.98 2.93 18.80
CA GLN A 92 2.35 4.13 18.20
C GLN A 92 0.89 3.89 17.80
N GLN A 93 0.60 2.75 17.15
CA GLN A 93 -0.77 2.38 16.79
C GLN A 93 -1.65 2.20 18.03
N ARG A 94 -1.11 1.66 19.11
CA ARG A 94 -1.83 1.52 20.38
C ARG A 94 -2.18 2.89 20.96
N LEU A 95 -1.22 3.81 21.02
CA LEU A 95 -1.45 5.17 21.52
C LEU A 95 -2.53 5.89 20.70
N ILE A 96 -2.45 5.80 19.36
CA ILE A 96 -3.46 6.38 18.46
C ILE A 96 -4.84 5.73 18.71
N ARG A 97 -4.91 4.40 18.84
CA ARG A 97 -6.18 3.70 19.13
C ARG A 97 -6.76 4.09 20.48
N GLU A 98 -5.93 4.27 21.50
CA GLU A 98 -6.37 4.73 22.83
C GLU A 98 -6.87 6.18 22.77
N GLN A 99 -6.17 7.07 22.07
CA GLN A 99 -6.61 8.46 21.84
C GLN A 99 -7.97 8.51 21.12
N ILE A 100 -8.14 7.75 20.04
CA ILE A 100 -9.41 7.66 19.32
C ILE A 100 -10.52 7.14 20.25
N ARG A 101 -10.22 6.12 21.07
CA ARG A 101 -11.22 5.52 21.96
C ARG A 101 -11.66 6.49 23.06
N GLU A 102 -10.73 7.20 23.67
CA GLU A 102 -11.03 8.24 24.66
C GLU A 102 -11.76 9.43 24.02
N GLN A 103 -11.42 9.82 22.80
CA GLN A 103 -12.14 10.85 22.07
C GLN A 103 -13.59 10.44 21.80
N ILE A 104 -13.84 9.21 21.34
CA ILE A 104 -15.19 8.67 21.17
C ILE A 104 -15.95 8.63 22.50
N ARG A 105 -15.26 8.27 23.59
CA ARG A 105 -15.86 8.23 24.93
C ARG A 105 -16.27 9.63 25.40
N LEU A 106 -15.38 10.61 25.28
CA LEU A 106 -15.66 12.01 25.59
C LEU A 106 -16.77 12.59 24.71
N GLU A 107 -16.79 12.29 23.42
CA GLU A 107 -17.89 12.68 22.52
C GLU A 107 -19.22 12.06 22.95
N ARG A 108 -19.24 10.79 23.38
CA ARG A 108 -20.43 10.15 23.93
C ARG A 108 -20.86 10.77 25.26
N GLU A 109 -19.93 11.05 26.17
CA GLU A 109 -20.20 11.69 27.47
C GLU A 109 -20.73 13.12 27.27
N GLN A 110 -20.15 13.90 26.36
CA GLN A 110 -20.66 15.22 25.95
C GLN A 110 -22.02 15.10 25.28
N HIS A 111 -22.24 14.08 24.45
CA HIS A 111 -23.56 13.85 23.86
C HIS A 111 -24.59 13.49 24.94
N ILE A 112 -24.23 12.71 25.97
CA ILE A 112 -25.12 12.32 27.07
C ILE A 112 -25.41 13.51 28.00
N GLN A 113 -24.42 14.33 28.37
CA GLN A 113 -24.63 15.57 29.15
C GLN A 113 -25.42 16.61 28.34
N GLY A 114 -25.15 16.75 27.05
CA GLY A 114 -25.95 17.56 26.14
C GLY A 114 -27.35 17.01 25.85
N THR A 115 -27.67 15.77 26.24
CA THR A 115 -29.02 15.20 26.13
C THR A 115 -29.88 15.54 27.34
N GLN A 116 -29.28 15.80 28.52
CA GLN A 116 -30.03 16.11 29.73
C GLN A 116 -30.49 17.58 29.80
N GLU A 117 -29.78 18.51 29.15
CA GLU A 117 -30.24 19.90 28.97
C GLU A 117 -31.07 20.12 27.69
N ARG A 118 -31.12 19.14 26.78
CA ARG A 118 -31.76 19.26 25.47
C ARG A 118 -32.94 18.32 25.29
N ASN A 119 -33.85 18.33 26.27
CA ASN A 119 -35.27 17.97 26.06
C ASN A 119 -35.98 19.04 25.18
N GLY A 120 -35.36 19.40 24.07
CA GLY A 120 -35.77 20.46 23.16
C GLY A 120 -35.05 20.33 21.82
N ALA A 121 -35.64 19.56 20.91
CA ALA A 121 -35.50 19.69 19.46
C ALA A 121 -34.07 19.80 18.88
N GLY A 122 -33.34 18.69 18.82
CA GLY A 122 -32.03 18.65 18.16
C GLY A 122 -31.62 17.30 17.56
N GLY A 123 -32.53 16.34 17.42
CA GLY A 123 -32.28 15.13 16.63
C GLY A 123 -32.21 15.49 15.15
N LYS A 124 -31.27 14.90 14.41
CA LYS A 124 -31.16 14.94 12.93
C LYS A 124 -32.54 15.19 12.31
N VAL A 125 -32.71 16.29 11.56
CA VAL A 125 -34.01 16.65 10.96
C VAL A 125 -34.41 15.53 10.00
N THR A 126 -35.20 14.58 10.50
CA THR A 126 -35.77 13.51 9.71
C THR A 126 -36.94 14.11 8.94
N PRO A 127 -36.99 13.90 7.61
CA PRO A 127 -38.08 14.41 6.79
C PRO A 127 -39.40 13.74 7.19
N LYS A 128 -40.38 14.57 7.56
CA LYS A 128 -41.73 14.12 7.93
C LYS A 128 -42.70 14.52 6.85
N LEU A 129 -43.48 13.54 6.38
CA LEU A 129 -44.51 13.72 5.38
C LEU A 129 -45.88 13.46 5.98
N LYS A 130 -46.85 14.26 5.55
CA LYS A 130 -48.27 14.11 5.87
C LYS A 130 -48.99 13.48 4.69
N LEU A 131 -49.64 12.36 4.97
CA LEU A 131 -50.44 11.56 4.07
C LEU A 131 -51.92 11.87 4.28
N LYS A 132 -52.68 12.03 3.20
CA LYS A 132 -54.12 12.27 3.23
C LYS A 132 -54.82 11.50 2.11
N TRP A 133 -55.88 10.77 2.44
CA TRP A 133 -56.71 10.04 1.49
C TRP A 133 -58.19 10.23 1.82
N LYS A 134 -59.09 9.80 0.93
CA LYS A 134 -60.53 9.86 1.19
C LYS A 134 -60.92 8.70 2.11
N CYS A 135 -61.64 9.00 3.18
CA CYS A 135 -62.15 8.02 4.12
C CYS A 135 -63.49 8.52 4.67
N GLY A 136 -64.54 7.70 4.56
CA GLY A 136 -65.83 7.97 5.21
C GLY A 136 -65.69 7.88 6.73
N LYS A 137 -66.58 8.55 7.48
CA LYS A 137 -66.63 8.43 8.95
C LYS A 137 -67.14 7.05 9.41
N GLU A 138 -67.94 6.41 8.57
CA GLU A 138 -68.61 5.11 8.77
C GLU A 138 -67.88 3.96 8.05
N ASP A 139 -66.72 4.22 7.45
CA ASP A 139 -66.01 3.26 6.62
C ASP A 139 -65.02 2.43 7.46
N GLU A 140 -65.42 1.20 7.80
CA GLU A 140 -64.59 0.24 8.55
C GLU A 140 -63.26 -0.08 7.84
N THR A 141 -63.23 0.03 6.51
CA THR A 141 -62.04 -0.26 5.70
C THR A 141 -61.03 0.89 5.67
N ARG A 142 -61.33 2.01 6.35
CA ARG A 142 -60.49 3.22 6.41
C ARG A 142 -60.04 3.71 5.03
N GLY A 143 -60.88 3.55 4.01
CA GLY A 143 -60.58 3.89 2.61
C GLY A 143 -59.54 2.98 1.95
N GLY A 144 -59.34 1.76 2.45
CA GLY A 144 -58.41 0.74 1.92
C GLY A 144 -56.96 0.85 2.42
N TYR A 145 -56.66 1.85 3.26
CA TYR A 145 -55.31 2.11 3.74
C TYR A 145 -55.14 1.70 5.21
N SER A 146 -54.62 0.48 5.41
CA SER A 146 -54.10 0.05 6.70
C SER A 146 -52.66 0.53 6.91
N LYS A 147 -52.17 0.42 8.15
CA LYS A 147 -50.77 0.73 8.49
C LYS A 147 -49.81 -0.09 7.63
N ASP A 148 -50.11 -1.37 7.41
CA ASP A 148 -49.26 -2.28 6.65
C ASP A 148 -49.26 -1.98 5.15
N VAL A 149 -50.43 -1.59 4.60
CA VAL A 149 -50.54 -1.18 3.20
C VAL A 149 -49.74 0.09 2.95
N LEU A 150 -49.86 1.10 3.82
CA LEU A 150 -49.08 2.33 3.73
C LEU A 150 -47.59 2.06 3.89
N LEU A 151 -47.19 1.22 4.84
CA LEU A 151 -45.79 0.85 5.04
C LEU A 151 -45.21 0.17 3.81
N ARG A 152 -45.92 -0.83 3.25
CA ARG A 152 -45.50 -1.54 2.03
C ARG A 152 -45.34 -0.60 0.83
N ILE A 153 -46.26 0.34 0.67
CA ILE A 153 -46.21 1.34 -0.39
C ILE A 153 -45.02 2.29 -0.21
N LEU A 154 -44.75 2.75 1.01
CA LEU A 154 -43.73 3.77 1.28
C LEU A 154 -42.32 3.19 1.36
N GLN A 155 -42.18 1.94 1.80
CA GLN A 155 -40.89 1.26 1.93
C GLN A 155 -40.19 1.02 0.58
N LYS A 156 -40.91 1.06 -0.54
CA LYS A 156 -40.30 0.99 -1.88
C LYS A 156 -39.43 2.21 -2.22
N TYR A 157 -39.60 3.33 -1.51
CA TYR A 157 -38.81 4.54 -1.71
C TYR A 157 -37.66 4.68 -0.71
N GLY A 158 -37.70 3.97 0.41
CA GLY A 158 -36.64 3.92 1.40
C GLY A 158 -37.14 3.56 2.80
N ASP A 159 -36.21 3.54 3.75
CA ASP A 159 -36.49 3.12 5.12
C ASP A 159 -37.41 4.10 5.84
N VAL A 160 -38.53 3.58 6.34
CA VAL A 160 -39.52 4.29 7.14
C VAL A 160 -39.20 4.09 8.62
N LEU A 161 -38.95 5.19 9.34
CA LEU A 161 -38.63 5.16 10.77
C LEU A 161 -39.91 5.05 11.61
N ASN A 162 -40.89 5.91 11.33
CA ASN A 162 -42.15 5.96 12.05
C ASN A 162 -43.32 6.17 11.09
N LEU A 163 -44.43 5.47 11.34
CA LEU A 163 -45.70 5.64 10.61
C LEU A 163 -46.86 5.66 11.61
N VAL A 164 -47.56 6.80 11.66
CA VAL A 164 -48.67 7.03 12.58
C VAL A 164 -49.92 7.42 11.81
N ILE A 165 -50.99 6.64 11.96
CA ILE A 165 -52.32 6.96 11.42
C ILE A 165 -53.09 7.78 12.46
N SER A 166 -53.67 8.88 12.03
CA SER A 166 -54.46 9.75 12.90
C SER A 166 -55.79 9.09 13.27
N SER A 167 -56.04 8.90 14.57
CA SER A 167 -57.34 8.45 15.10
C SER A 167 -58.39 9.57 15.14
N ARG A 168 -57.96 10.84 15.21
CA ARG A 168 -58.84 12.01 15.36
C ARG A 168 -59.45 12.48 14.04
N LYS A 169 -58.73 12.30 12.95
CA LYS A 169 -59.13 12.66 11.58
C LYS A 169 -59.01 11.43 10.70
N THR A 170 -60.15 10.92 10.23
CA THR A 170 -60.20 9.80 9.30
C THR A 170 -59.48 10.17 8.00
N GLY A 171 -58.70 9.23 7.45
CA GLY A 171 -57.98 9.44 6.18
C GLY A 171 -56.72 10.30 6.27
N SER A 172 -56.01 10.32 7.41
CA SER A 172 -54.72 11.02 7.53
C SER A 172 -53.68 10.21 8.28
N ALA A 173 -52.42 10.31 7.85
CA ALA A 173 -51.26 9.74 8.54
C ALA A 173 -50.04 10.67 8.45
N ILE A 174 -49.06 10.43 9.31
CA ILE A 174 -47.75 11.06 9.27
C ILE A 174 -46.71 9.94 9.18
N VAL A 175 -45.76 10.12 8.27
CA VAL A 175 -44.64 9.20 8.07
C VAL A 175 -43.32 9.94 8.20
N GLU A 176 -42.36 9.31 8.84
CA GLU A 176 -41.00 9.78 9.02
C GLU A 176 -40.04 8.86 8.27
N PHE A 177 -39.24 9.42 7.37
CA PHE A 177 -38.25 8.68 6.60
C PHE A 177 -36.84 8.84 7.17
N ALA A 178 -36.00 7.82 6.98
CA ALA A 178 -34.59 7.87 7.37
C ALA A 178 -33.77 8.86 6.53
N THR A 179 -34.17 9.14 5.29
CA THR A 179 -33.43 10.01 4.37
C THR A 179 -34.34 10.98 3.62
N VAL A 180 -33.83 12.20 3.36
CA VAL A 180 -34.54 13.26 2.60
C VAL A 180 -34.85 12.81 1.17
N LYS A 181 -33.93 12.07 0.54
CA LYS A 181 -34.10 11.55 -0.81
C LYS A 181 -35.25 10.55 -0.92
N ALA A 182 -35.42 9.67 0.06
CA ALA A 182 -36.55 8.73 0.09
C ALA A 182 -37.89 9.47 0.22
N ALA A 183 -37.97 10.46 1.12
CA ALA A 183 -39.14 11.31 1.27
C ALA A 183 -39.48 12.07 -0.02
N GLU A 184 -38.48 12.63 -0.70
CA GLU A 184 -38.68 13.33 -1.97
C GLU A 184 -39.21 12.41 -3.08
N MET A 185 -38.66 11.20 -3.19
CA MET A 185 -39.14 10.21 -4.17
C MET A 185 -40.57 9.77 -3.88
N ALA A 186 -40.94 9.61 -2.60
CA ALA A 186 -42.30 9.28 -2.20
C ALA A 186 -43.29 10.39 -2.59
N VAL A 187 -42.95 11.67 -2.32
CA VAL A 187 -43.82 12.81 -2.68
C VAL A 187 -44.03 12.93 -4.18
N LYS A 188 -42.97 12.67 -4.98
CA LYS A 188 -43.01 12.83 -6.44
C LYS A 188 -43.73 11.70 -7.17
N ASN A 189 -43.56 10.47 -6.71
CA ASN A 189 -43.95 9.29 -7.47
C ASN A 189 -45.16 8.54 -6.89
N GLU A 190 -45.47 8.74 -5.60
CA GLU A 190 -46.49 7.93 -4.95
C GLU A 190 -47.88 8.54 -5.04
N VAL A 191 -48.80 7.77 -5.63
CA VAL A 191 -50.22 8.12 -5.75
C VAL A 191 -51.12 7.17 -4.98
N GLY A 192 -50.58 6.14 -4.33
CA GLY A 192 -51.33 5.17 -3.54
C GLY A 192 -52.10 4.16 -4.39
N LEU A 193 -53.24 3.69 -3.86
CA LEU A 193 -54.17 2.78 -4.51
C LEU A 193 -54.96 3.47 -5.63
N THR A 194 -55.20 2.74 -6.72
CA THR A 194 -55.89 3.24 -7.92
C THR A 194 -57.33 3.67 -7.67
N ASN A 195 -58.00 3.07 -6.69
CA ASN A 195 -59.38 3.37 -6.30
C ASN A 195 -59.50 4.60 -5.37
N ASN A 196 -58.42 5.01 -4.72
CA ASN A 196 -58.43 6.09 -3.74
C ASN A 196 -57.03 6.73 -3.65
N PRO A 197 -56.73 7.76 -4.46
CA PRO A 197 -55.38 8.30 -4.54
C PRO A 197 -54.94 8.97 -3.22
N LEU A 198 -53.67 8.75 -2.88
CA LEU A 198 -52.99 9.30 -1.70
C LEU A 198 -52.39 10.66 -2.03
N LYS A 199 -52.68 11.67 -1.21
CA LYS A 199 -52.07 13.00 -1.29
C LYS A 199 -50.98 13.14 -0.22
N ILE A 200 -49.74 13.34 -0.67
CA ILE A 200 -48.56 13.47 0.18
C ILE A 200 -48.11 14.95 0.21
N SER A 201 -47.80 15.45 1.39
CA SER A 201 -47.35 16.83 1.62
C SER A 201 -46.22 16.86 2.62
N TRP A 202 -45.30 17.81 2.46
CA TRP A 202 -44.22 18.02 3.42
C TRP A 202 -44.75 18.62 4.71
N LEU A 203 -44.33 18.07 5.85
CA LEU A 203 -44.56 18.64 7.17
C LEU A 203 -43.27 19.30 7.68
N GLU A 204 -42.17 18.55 7.65
CA GLU A 204 -40.84 19.01 8.08
C GLU A 204 -39.76 18.41 7.16
N GLY A 205 -38.63 19.12 6.97
CA GLY A 205 -37.49 18.62 6.20
C GLY A 205 -37.65 18.70 4.67
N GLN A 206 -38.47 19.63 4.17
CA GLN A 206 -38.60 19.86 2.73
C GLN A 206 -37.27 20.34 2.12
N PRO A 207 -36.76 19.70 1.06
CA PRO A 207 -35.59 20.20 0.35
C PRO A 207 -35.93 21.54 -0.31
N CYS A 208 -35.14 22.58 0.00
CA CYS A 208 -35.31 23.92 -0.53
C CYS A 208 -35.00 23.96 -2.03
N ASN A 209 -36.00 23.75 -2.88
CA ASN A 209 -35.92 24.05 -4.31
C ASN A 209 -36.77 25.30 -4.60
N HIS A 210 -36.13 26.47 -4.64
CA HIS A 210 -36.76 27.70 -5.13
C HIS A 210 -37.05 27.56 -6.64
N PRO A 211 -38.16 28.12 -7.17
CA PRO A 211 -38.54 27.96 -8.56
C PRO A 211 -38.02 29.11 -9.44
N SER A 212 -37.31 28.80 -10.53
CA SER A 212 -37.35 29.60 -11.77
C SER A 212 -36.79 28.83 -12.96
N THR A 213 -37.68 28.57 -13.93
CA THR A 213 -37.51 28.70 -15.38
C THR A 213 -36.21 28.17 -16.04
N VAL A 214 -36.31 26.94 -16.58
CA VAL A 214 -35.76 26.35 -17.84
C VAL A 214 -34.64 27.05 -18.66
N PRO A 215 -33.87 26.34 -19.55
CA PRO A 215 -33.14 25.04 -19.48
C PRO A 215 -31.72 25.14 -20.19
N PRO A 216 -31.10 24.08 -20.79
CA PRO A 216 -30.01 23.25 -20.24
C PRO A 216 -28.68 23.27 -21.04
N ASN A 217 -27.59 22.74 -20.45
CA ASN A 217 -26.57 21.88 -21.10
C ASN A 217 -25.48 21.49 -20.07
N SER A 218 -25.45 20.22 -19.66
CA SER A 218 -24.49 19.16 -20.09
C SER A 218 -23.33 19.08 -19.07
N THR A 219 -22.91 17.96 -18.46
CA THR A 219 -22.94 16.54 -18.79
C THR A 219 -22.69 15.72 -17.50
N THR A 220 -23.45 14.63 -17.34
CA THR A 220 -23.17 13.34 -16.64
C THR A 220 -21.78 13.13 -16.00
N ARG A 221 -21.61 12.52 -14.81
CA ARG A 221 -22.04 11.15 -14.43
C ARG A 221 -21.73 10.85 -12.94
N PRO A 222 -22.42 9.90 -12.27
CA PRO A 222 -22.29 9.62 -10.82
C PRO A 222 -21.33 8.44 -10.53
N ARG A 223 -20.83 8.30 -9.30
CA ARG A 223 -20.32 7.03 -8.75
C ARG A 223 -20.22 7.04 -7.21
N THR A 224 -21.12 6.33 -6.55
CA THR A 224 -20.91 5.02 -5.87
C THR A 224 -20.14 5.12 -4.55
N SER A 225 -20.92 4.96 -3.49
CA SER A 225 -20.61 4.43 -2.15
C SER A 225 -19.35 3.57 -2.04
N GLN A 226 -18.40 4.03 -1.22
CA GLN A 226 -17.41 3.21 -0.52
C GLN A 226 -17.25 3.77 0.90
N ALA A 227 -17.97 3.19 1.87
CA ALA A 227 -17.93 3.63 3.26
C ALA A 227 -16.81 2.94 4.10
N SER A 228 -15.75 2.42 3.47
CA SER A 228 -14.70 1.67 4.18
C SER A 228 -13.26 2.10 3.86
N VAL A 229 -13.07 3.19 3.10
CA VAL A 229 -11.74 3.73 2.72
C VAL A 229 -11.35 5.01 3.44
N VAL A 230 -12.20 5.52 4.35
CA VAL A 230 -11.99 6.84 4.96
C VAL A 230 -10.72 6.85 5.84
N SER A 231 -10.45 5.77 6.59
CA SER A 231 -9.29 5.73 7.50
C SER A 231 -7.92 5.64 6.81
N GLU A 232 -7.82 5.00 5.65
CA GLU A 232 -6.54 4.81 4.94
C GLU A 232 -6.18 6.08 4.15
N ARG A 233 -7.20 6.71 3.53
CA ARG A 233 -7.09 7.98 2.83
C ARG A 233 -6.63 9.12 3.75
N ASP A 234 -7.15 9.12 4.99
CA ASP A 234 -6.82 10.15 5.97
C ASP A 234 -5.37 10.02 6.46
N TYR A 235 -4.87 8.78 6.63
CA TYR A 235 -3.47 8.52 6.99
C TYR A 235 -2.50 8.92 5.86
N GLU A 236 -2.82 8.54 4.61
CA GLU A 236 -2.06 8.96 3.43
C GLU A 236 -2.04 10.49 3.29
N SER A 237 -3.18 11.15 3.51
CA SER A 237 -3.26 12.61 3.43
C SER A 237 -2.39 13.30 4.49
N LEU A 238 -2.38 12.78 5.72
CA LEU A 238 -1.58 13.32 6.83
C LEU A 238 -0.08 13.15 6.57
N VAL A 239 0.32 11.99 6.05
CA VAL A 239 1.72 11.71 5.68
C VAL A 239 2.16 12.62 4.54
N MET A 240 1.35 12.79 3.49
CA MET A 240 1.65 13.67 2.36
C MET A 240 1.73 15.14 2.79
N MET A 241 0.87 15.58 3.71
CA MET A 241 0.94 16.93 4.30
C MET A 241 2.25 17.13 5.09
N ARG A 242 2.65 16.14 5.91
CA ARG A 242 3.92 16.20 6.67
C ARG A 242 5.14 16.17 5.76
N MET A 243 5.13 15.37 4.70
CA MET A 243 6.19 15.34 3.68
C MET A 243 6.35 16.70 3.00
N ARG A 244 5.24 17.36 2.64
CA ARG A 244 5.26 18.71 2.08
C ARG A 244 5.87 19.72 3.04
N GLN A 245 5.45 19.73 4.30
CA GLN A 245 5.98 20.65 5.31
C GLN A 245 7.47 20.42 5.58
N ALA A 246 7.93 19.16 5.56
CA ALA A 246 9.35 18.83 5.71
C ALA A 246 10.18 19.33 4.52
N ALA A 247 9.68 19.17 3.30
CA ALA A 247 10.33 19.67 2.09
C ALA A 247 10.42 21.20 2.07
N GLU A 248 9.34 21.90 2.43
CA GLU A 248 9.33 23.37 2.53
C GLU A 248 10.34 23.87 3.57
N ARG A 249 10.45 23.20 4.72
CA ARG A 249 11.47 23.50 5.73
C ARG A 249 12.89 23.29 5.23
N GLN A 250 13.14 22.21 4.49
CA GLN A 250 14.46 21.95 3.91
C GLN A 250 14.85 23.03 2.91
N GLN A 251 13.93 23.48 2.07
CA GLN A 251 14.17 24.58 1.13
C GLN A 251 14.48 25.89 1.85
N LEU A 252 13.75 26.21 2.92
CA LEU A 252 14.03 27.41 3.73
C LEU A 252 15.42 27.37 4.38
N ILE A 253 15.81 26.22 4.92
CA ILE A 253 17.14 26.01 5.53
C ILE A 253 18.24 26.17 4.48
N GLU A 254 18.02 25.66 3.26
CA GLU A 254 18.98 25.77 2.17
C GLU A 254 19.11 27.22 1.66
N GLN A 255 18.01 27.96 1.59
CA GLN A 255 18.02 29.39 1.27
C GLN A 255 18.79 30.20 2.32
N LEU A 256 18.49 29.99 3.61
CA LEU A 256 19.19 30.68 4.70
C LEU A 256 20.69 30.37 4.74
N ARG A 257 21.09 29.11 4.47
CA ARG A 257 22.51 28.75 4.35
C ARG A 257 23.21 29.48 3.21
N ARG A 258 22.54 29.61 2.06
CA ARG A 258 23.11 30.32 0.91
C ARG A 258 23.24 31.81 1.19
N GLU A 259 22.27 32.41 1.86
CA GLU A 259 22.32 33.82 2.29
C GLU A 259 23.43 34.06 3.33
N GLU A 260 23.62 33.18 4.32
CA GLU A 260 24.76 33.25 5.26
C GLU A 260 26.12 33.09 4.56
N GLU A 261 26.22 32.19 3.57
CA GLU A 261 27.44 32.04 2.76
C GLU A 261 27.72 33.32 1.95
N GLU A 262 26.72 33.94 1.35
CA GLU A 262 26.86 35.19 0.59
C GLU A 262 27.20 36.39 1.50
N GLU A 263 26.60 36.51 2.69
CA GLU A 263 26.93 37.54 3.69
C GLU A 263 28.33 37.37 4.30
N SER A 264 28.81 36.13 4.44
CA SER A 264 30.17 35.86 4.94
C SER A 264 31.29 36.17 3.92
N HIS A 265 30.94 36.31 2.64
CA HIS A 265 31.88 36.60 1.54
C HIS A 265 31.89 38.09 1.15
N THR A 266 31.08 38.93 1.81
CA THR A 266 31.10 40.40 1.72
C THR A 266 31.77 41.05 2.92
#